data_AF-A0A946ANG0-F1
#
_entry.id   AF-A0A946ANG0-F1
#
_cell.length_a   1.000
_cell.length_b   1.000
_cell.length_c   1.000
_cell.angle_alpha   90.00
_cell.angle_beta   90.00
_cell.angle_gamma   90.00
#
_symmetry.space_group_name_H-M   'P 1'
#
loop_
_entity.id
_entity.type
_entity.pdbx_description
1 polymer ?
#
loop_
_entity_poly.entity_id
_entity_poly.type
_entity_poly.pdbx_seq_one_letter_code
_entity_poly.pdbx_strand_id
1 'polypeptide(L)'
;MSRFSAVKAGKIDAKFFRLNRGDEEPAELAVQTQHVTNHFETPVIFYALCLFATVTGQTGIVVASLAWAYVVCRCIHSYVHLSSNIVMNRLRIFAMSILILIGLWGTILVGIMS
;
A
#
# COMPACT_ATOMS: atom_id res chain seq x y z
N MET A 1 7.23 -0.98 19.20
CA MET A 1 8.05 -2.20 19.44
C MET A 1 7.97 -3.12 18.23
N SER A 2 9.03 -3.88 17.91
CA SER A 2 8.94 -4.91 16.86
C SER A 2 8.40 -6.20 17.47
N ARG A 3 7.69 -7.04 16.70
CA ARG A 3 7.19 -8.36 17.16
C ARG A 3 8.29 -9.17 17.85
N PHE A 4 9.51 -9.08 17.35
CA PHE A 4 10.70 -9.72 17.92
C PHE A 4 11.07 -9.16 19.31
N SER A 5 10.99 -7.84 19.52
CA SER A 5 11.26 -7.25 20.84
C SER A 5 10.16 -7.55 21.85
N ALA A 6 8.90 -7.69 21.42
CA ALA A 6 7.77 -8.03 22.28
C ALA A 6 7.81 -9.49 22.76
N VAL A 7 8.19 -10.42 21.87
CA VAL A 7 8.42 -11.83 22.20
C VAL A 7 9.63 -11.99 23.12
N LYS A 8 10.74 -11.30 22.81
CA LYS A 8 11.96 -11.33 23.63
C LYS A 8 11.77 -10.72 25.02
N ALA A 9 10.85 -9.76 25.17
CA ALA A 9 10.47 -9.17 26.45
C ALA A 9 9.47 -10.02 27.27
N GLY A 10 9.09 -11.21 26.77
CA GLY A 10 8.15 -12.11 27.46
C GLY A 10 6.71 -11.59 27.53
N LYS A 11 6.38 -10.49 26.82
CA LYS A 11 5.06 -9.88 26.84
C LYS A 11 4.04 -10.61 25.96
N ILE A 12 4.50 -11.43 25.01
CA ILE A 12 3.65 -12.17 24.06
C ILE A 12 4.33 -13.51 23.76
N ASP A 13 3.61 -14.61 23.94
CA ASP A 13 4.10 -15.96 23.64
C ASP A 13 4.28 -16.13 22.12
N ALA A 14 5.43 -16.62 21.66
CA ALA A 14 5.70 -16.87 20.24
C ALA A 14 4.67 -17.83 19.61
N LYS A 15 4.01 -18.65 20.44
CA LYS A 15 2.91 -19.55 20.04
C LYS A 15 1.68 -18.79 19.49
N PHE A 16 1.48 -17.55 19.94
CA PHE A 16 0.42 -16.65 19.47
C PHE A 16 0.51 -16.38 17.96
N PHE A 17 1.73 -16.14 17.46
CA PHE A 17 1.96 -15.90 16.03
C PHE A 17 1.89 -17.17 15.17
N ARG A 18 1.99 -18.35 15.78
CA ARG A 18 2.07 -19.63 15.07
C ARG A 18 0.71 -20.13 14.57
N LEU A 19 -0.39 -19.64 15.15
CA LEU A 19 -1.74 -20.10 14.84
C LEU A 19 -2.57 -19.10 14.03
N ASN A 20 -2.14 -17.83 13.88
CA ASN A 20 -2.92 -16.74 13.28
C ASN A 20 -4.41 -16.77 13.68
N ARG A 21 -4.67 -17.20 14.92
CA ARG A 21 -5.99 -17.55 15.43
C ARG A 21 -6.46 -16.38 16.25
N GLY A 22 -6.92 -15.31 15.58
CA GLY A 22 -7.86 -14.27 16.03
C GLY A 22 -7.85 -13.71 17.47
N ASP A 23 -6.92 -14.09 18.34
CA ASP A 23 -6.80 -13.60 19.71
C ASP A 23 -6.39 -12.12 19.64
N GLU A 24 -6.88 -11.29 20.57
CA GLU A 24 -6.73 -9.83 20.52
C GLU A 24 -5.25 -9.42 20.37
N GLU A 25 -4.86 -8.99 19.16
CA GLU A 25 -3.54 -8.42 18.94
C GLU A 25 -3.44 -7.13 19.76
N PRO A 26 -2.38 -6.94 20.58
CA PRO A 26 -2.12 -5.67 21.24
C PRO A 26 -2.19 -4.53 20.23
N ALA A 27 -2.88 -3.43 20.57
CA ALA A 27 -3.20 -2.35 19.63
C ALA A 27 -1.98 -1.84 18.83
N GLU A 28 -0.79 -1.80 19.45
CA GLU A 28 0.45 -1.40 18.77
C GLU A 28 0.87 -2.35 17.62
N LEU A 29 0.58 -3.65 17.74
CA LEU A 29 0.90 -4.65 16.72
C LEU A 29 -0.18 -4.69 15.64
N ALA A 30 -1.45 -4.54 16.01
CA ALA A 30 -2.56 -4.46 15.06
C ALA A 30 -2.36 -3.32 14.04
N VAL A 31 -1.86 -2.16 14.51
CA VAL A 31 -1.52 -1.02 13.66
C VAL A 31 -0.46 -1.40 12.61
N GLN A 32 0.61 -2.11 13.02
CA GLN A 32 1.65 -2.56 12.08
C GLN A 32 1.10 -3.55 11.05
N THR A 33 0.29 -4.51 11.49
CA THR A 33 -0.34 -5.50 10.61
C THR A 33 -1.25 -4.80 9.58
N GLN A 34 -2.13 -3.90 10.02
CA GLN A 34 -3.01 -3.13 9.14
C GLN A 34 -2.24 -2.26 8.15
N HIS A 35 -1.16 -1.59 8.58
CA HIS A 35 -0.31 -0.82 7.66
C HIS A 35 0.30 -1.68 6.55
N VAL A 36 0.79 -2.87 6.91
CA VAL A 36 1.36 -3.81 5.93
C VAL A 36 0.28 -4.31 4.98
N THR A 37 -0.89 -4.71 5.48
CA THR A 37 -2.03 -5.15 4.66
C THR A 37 -2.47 -4.06 3.68
N ASN A 38 -2.70 -2.83 4.14
CA ASN A 38 -3.09 -1.71 3.29
C ASN A 38 -2.04 -1.44 2.18
N HIS A 39 -0.75 -1.64 2.49
CA HIS A 39 0.33 -1.50 1.52
C HIS A 39 0.25 -2.53 0.37
N PHE A 40 -0.24 -3.74 0.67
CA PHE A 40 -0.48 -4.84 -0.28
C PHE A 40 -1.83 -4.77 -1.00
N GLU A 41 -2.82 -4.05 -0.47
CA GLU A 41 -4.11 -3.81 -1.14
C GLU A 41 -4.01 -2.75 -2.23
N THR A 42 -3.22 -1.71 -2.00
CA THR A 42 -3.11 -0.58 -2.93
C THR A 42 -2.61 -0.98 -4.36
N PRO A 43 -1.73 -1.96 -4.57
CA PRO A 43 -1.41 -2.52 -5.90
C PRO A 43 -2.59 -3.23 -6.56
N VAL A 44 -3.41 -3.95 -5.78
CA VAL A 44 -4.59 -4.64 -6.30
C VAL A 44 -5.60 -3.64 -6.86
N ILE A 45 -5.81 -2.52 -6.15
CA ILE A 45 -6.68 -1.43 -6.61
C ILE A 45 -6.13 -0.80 -7.90
N PHE A 46 -4.80 -0.63 -8.00
CA PHE A 46 -4.17 -0.12 -9.24
C PHE A 46 -4.43 -1.05 -10.44
N TYR A 47 -4.26 -2.36 -10.28
CA TYR A 47 -4.54 -3.31 -11.36
C TYR A 47 -6.01 -3.30 -11.77
N ALA A 48 -6.92 -3.21 -10.80
CA ALA A 48 -8.35 -3.07 -11.07
C ALA A 48 -8.62 -1.80 -11.90
N LEU A 49 -8.02 -0.66 -11.54
CA LEU A 49 -8.20 0.59 -12.28
C LEU A 49 -7.65 0.53 -13.70
N CYS A 50 -6.48 -0.09 -13.92
CA CYS A 50 -5.95 -0.28 -15.27
C CYS A 50 -6.86 -1.15 -16.13
N LEU A 51 -7.45 -2.20 -15.55
CA LEU A 51 -8.42 -3.03 -16.24
C LEU A 51 -9.69 -2.24 -16.56
N PHE A 52 -10.22 -1.48 -15.60
CA PHE A 52 -11.37 -0.59 -15.82
C PHE A 52 -11.09 0.41 -16.94
N ALA A 53 -9.94 1.09 -16.93
CA ALA A 53 -9.56 2.02 -17.98
C ALA A 53 -9.49 1.37 -19.36
N THR A 54 -9.03 0.11 -19.43
CA THR A 54 -8.97 -0.63 -20.70
C THR A 54 -10.38 -1.01 -21.20
N VAL A 55 -11.25 -1.48 -20.30
CA VAL A 55 -12.63 -1.86 -20.64
C VAL A 55 -13.47 -0.64 -21.04
N THR A 56 -13.25 0.52 -20.43
CA THR A 56 -13.94 1.77 -20.77
C THR A 56 -13.30 2.52 -21.94
N GLY A 57 -12.22 2.01 -22.52
CA GLY A 57 -11.49 2.65 -23.62
C GLY A 57 -10.69 3.90 -23.20
N GLN A 58 -10.55 4.16 -21.90
CA GLN A 58 -9.86 5.32 -21.33
C GLN A 58 -8.35 5.08 -21.22
N THR A 59 -7.69 4.80 -22.33
CA THR A 59 -6.23 4.54 -22.39
C THR A 59 -5.43 5.73 -22.93
N GLY A 60 -5.95 6.95 -22.79
CA GLY A 60 -5.30 8.17 -23.26
C GLY A 60 -3.98 8.46 -22.55
N ILE A 61 -3.20 9.41 -23.10
CA ILE A 61 -1.86 9.77 -22.60
C ILE A 61 -1.87 10.18 -21.12
N VAL A 62 -2.95 10.79 -20.63
CA VAL A 62 -3.10 11.19 -19.23
C VAL A 62 -3.18 9.98 -18.31
N VAL A 63 -4.02 9.00 -18.63
CA VAL A 63 -4.18 7.77 -17.85
C VAL A 63 -2.89 6.95 -17.87
N ALA A 64 -2.25 6.85 -19.04
CA ALA A 64 -0.96 6.16 -19.19
C ALA A 64 0.15 6.84 -18.34
N SER A 65 0.21 8.17 -18.34
CA SER A 65 1.21 8.93 -17.57
C SER A 65 1.02 8.75 -16.06
N LEU A 66 -0.22 8.81 -15.57
CA LEU A 66 -0.54 8.56 -14.17
C LEU A 66 -0.23 7.11 -13.78
N ALA A 67 -0.52 6.15 -14.65
CA ALA A 67 -0.22 4.74 -14.39
C ALA A 67 1.28 4.50 -14.25
N TRP A 68 2.09 5.07 -15.15
CA TRP A 68 3.56 5.00 -15.05
C TRP A 68 4.10 5.73 -13.82
N ALA A 69 3.52 6.89 -13.45
CA ALA A 69 3.88 7.58 -12.22
C ALA A 69 3.69 6.70 -10.97
N TYR A 70 2.59 5.93 -10.93
CA TYR A 70 2.34 4.97 -9.84
C TYR A 70 3.42 3.89 -9.77
N VAL A 71 3.78 3.29 -10.92
CA VAL A 71 4.83 2.27 -11.01
C VAL A 71 6.19 2.82 -10.53
N VAL A 72 6.58 4.02 -10.97
CA VAL A 72 7.82 4.66 -10.52
C VAL A 72 7.79 4.92 -9.01
N CYS A 73 6.66 5.39 -8.48
CA CYS A 73 6.50 5.60 -7.04
C CYS A 73 6.71 4.30 -6.25
N ARG A 74 6.26 3.15 -6.78
CA ARG A 74 6.48 1.82 -6.19
C ARG A 74 7.92 1.35 -6.25
N CYS A 75 8.63 1.64 -7.34
CA CYS A 75 10.06 1.37 -7.44
C CYS A 75 10.84 2.19 -6.40
N ILE A 76 10.53 3.48 -6.27
CA ILE A 76 11.15 4.37 -5.27
C ILE A 76 10.83 3.89 -3.86
N HIS A 77 9.57 3.50 -3.59
CA HIS A 77 9.18 2.97 -2.28
C HIS A 77 10.00 1.74 -1.91
N SER A 78 10.17 0.80 -2.84
CA SER A 78 10.93 -0.43 -2.64
C SER A 78 12.42 -0.13 -2.40
N TYR A 79 12.98 0.83 -3.15
CA TYR A 79 14.35 1.28 -2.97
C TYR A 79 14.57 1.94 -1.60
N VAL A 80 13.69 2.84 -1.19
CA VAL A 80 13.77 3.52 0.12
C VAL A 80 13.56 2.55 1.27
N HIS A 81 12.71 1.52 1.08
CA HIS A 81 12.53 0.46 2.06
C HIS A 81 13.83 -0.36 2.25
N LEU A 82 14.56 -0.63 1.16
CA LEU A 82 15.81 -1.38 1.21
C LEU A 82 16.98 -0.55 1.77
N SER A 83 16.97 0.76 1.53
CA SER A 83 18.10 1.66 1.85
C SER A 83 17.95 2.40 3.19
N SER A 84 16.74 2.73 3.65
CA SER A 84 16.55 3.73 4.69
C SER A 84 15.76 3.21 5.90
N ASN A 85 16.29 3.42 7.11
CA ASN A 85 15.62 3.08 8.37
C ASN A 85 14.66 4.19 8.88
N ILE A 86 14.40 5.22 8.06
CA ILE A 86 13.58 6.37 8.43
C ILE A 86 12.10 6.11 8.10
N VAL A 87 11.28 5.90 9.14
CA VAL A 87 9.84 5.62 9.04
C VAL A 87 9.08 6.70 8.26
N MET A 88 9.44 7.97 8.45
CA MET A 88 8.75 9.11 7.83
C MET A 88 8.83 9.12 6.30
N ASN A 89 9.94 8.64 5.74
CA ASN A 89 10.13 8.62 4.28
C ASN A 89 9.22 7.57 3.61
N ARG A 90 9.02 6.42 4.26
CA ARG A 90 8.08 5.39 3.80
C ARG A 90 6.65 5.91 3.78
N LEU A 91 6.24 6.67 4.81
CA LEU A 91 4.89 7.26 4.87
C LEU A 91 4.64 8.24 3.73
N ARG A 92 5.60 9.13 3.42
CA ARG A 92 5.47 10.12 2.34
C ARG A 92 5.29 9.47 0.97
N ILE A 93 6.09 8.44 0.67
CA ILE A 93 6.03 7.74 -0.62
C ILE A 93 4.73 6.93 -0.74
N PHE A 94 4.27 6.33 0.37
CA PHE A 94 2.96 5.68 0.41
C PHE A 94 1.83 6.69 0.13
N ALA A 95 1.84 7.85 0.80
CA ALA A 95 0.85 8.91 0.56
C ALA A 95 0.88 9.38 -0.91
N MET A 96 2.07 9.53 -1.50
CA MET A 96 2.20 9.91 -2.92
C MET A 96 1.62 8.85 -3.86
N SER A 97 1.80 7.56 -3.56
CA SER A 97 1.18 6.47 -4.33
C SER A 97 -0.35 6.52 -4.26
N ILE A 98 -0.91 6.82 -3.08
CA ILE A 98 -2.36 6.99 -2.89
C ILE A 98 -2.89 8.19 -3.67
N LEU A 99 -2.19 9.33 -3.66
CA LEU A 99 -2.59 10.52 -4.43
C LEU A 99 -2.64 10.23 -5.94
N ILE A 100 -1.66 9.50 -6.47
CA ILE A 100 -1.68 9.09 -7.88
C ILE A 100 -2.88 8.19 -8.18
N LEU A 101 -3.21 7.26 -7.27
CA LEU A 101 -4.35 6.36 -7.41
C LEU A 101 -5.69 7.11 -7.41
N ILE A 102 -5.83 8.12 -6.55
CA ILE A 102 -7.00 9.02 -6.53
C ILE A 102 -7.09 9.81 -7.84
N GLY A 103 -5.96 10.31 -8.36
CA GLY A 103 -5.91 10.99 -9.66
C GLY A 103 -6.35 10.08 -10.81
N LEU A 104 -5.94 8.81 -10.79
CA LEU A 104 -6.28 7.81 -11.81
C LEU A 104 -7.78 7.44 -11.75
N TRP A 105 -8.36 7.36 -10.54
CA TRP A 105 -9.81 7.27 -10.35
C TRP A 105 -10.53 8.48 -10.96
N GLY A 106 -10.07 9.69 -10.63
CA GLY A 106 -10.70 10.93 -11.09
C GLY A 106 -10.69 11.05 -12.61
N THR A 107 -9.59 10.72 -13.28
CA THR A 107 -9.49 10.80 -14.75
C THR A 107 -10.38 9.78 -15.44
N ILE A 108 -10.44 8.54 -14.92
CA ILE A 108 -11.34 7.52 -15.47
C ILE A 108 -12.80 7.94 -15.28
N LEU A 109 -13.18 8.42 -14.09
CA LEU A 109 -14.56 8.85 -13.82
C LEU A 109 -14.99 10.03 -14.70
N VAL A 110 -14.14 11.04 -14.84
CA VAL A 110 -14.41 12.18 -15.73
C VAL A 110 -14.56 11.71 -17.18
N GLY A 111 -13.70 10.82 -17.64
CA GLY A 111 -13.80 10.25 -18.99
C GLY A 111 -15.06 9.43 -19.23
N ILE A 112 -15.60 8.75 -18.20
CA ILE A 112 -16.87 8.01 -18.32
C ILE A 112 -18.07 8.96 -18.40
N MET A 113 -18.00 10.11 -17.73
CA MET A 113 -19.08 11.10 -17.71
C MET A 113 -19.11 12.04 -18.93
N SER A 114 -18.02 12.09 -19.71
CA SER A 114 -17.88 12.91 -20.93
C SER A 114 -18.28 12.14 -22.17
#